data_AF-A0A377PH97-F1
#
_entry.id   AF-A0A377PH97-F1
#
_cell.length_a   1.000
_cell.length_b   1.000
_cell.length_c   1.000
_cell.angle_alpha   90.00
_cell.angle_beta   90.00
_cell.angle_gamma   90.00
#
_symmetry.space_group_name_H-M   'P 1'
#
loop_
_entity.id
_entity.type
_entity.pdbx_description
1 polymer ?
#
loop_
_entity_poly.entity_id
_entity_poly.type
_entity_poly.pdbx_seq_one_letter_code
_entity_poly.pdbx_strand_id
1 'polypeptide(L)'
;MYKQTVIDYFGTQRAVAKALGISDAAVSQWKDIIPEKDAYRLEIVTAGALKYDDAAYREATRATTPFFNSSISTRSLTVGRLRLENETHGGVSKTELRPDICPKSKGY
;
A
#
# COMPACT_ATOMS: atom_id res chain seq x y z
N MET A 1 15.74 -3.75 -6.25
CA MET A 1 15.86 -5.20 -6.49
C MET A 1 15.26 -5.55 -7.86
N TYR A 2 15.93 -6.39 -8.65
CA TYR A 2 15.49 -6.74 -10.01
C TYR A 2 14.56 -7.96 -10.05
N LYS A 3 13.54 -7.90 -10.90
CA LYS A 3 12.60 -9.00 -11.14
C LYS A 3 13.29 -10.27 -11.64
N GLN A 4 14.28 -10.13 -12.53
CA GLN A 4 15.01 -11.27 -13.11
C GLN A 4 15.74 -12.07 -12.03
N THR A 5 16.46 -11.40 -11.14
CA THR A 5 17.16 -12.04 -10.01
C THR A 5 16.22 -12.83 -9.10
N VAL A 6 15.00 -12.32 -8.87
CA VAL A 6 13.96 -13.04 -8.11
C VAL A 6 13.52 -14.29 -8.87
N ILE A 7 13.23 -14.16 -10.17
CA ILE A 7 12.77 -15.28 -10.98
C ILE A 7 13.86 -16.36 -11.07
N ASP A 8 15.13 -15.99 -11.20
CA ASP A 8 16.26 -16.92 -11.24
C ASP A 8 16.41 -17.68 -9.91
N TYR A 9 16.23 -16.99 -8.77
CA TYR A 9 16.30 -17.63 -7.45
C TYR A 9 15.16 -18.63 -7.21
N PHE A 10 13.92 -18.25 -7.55
CA PHE A 10 12.75 -19.11 -7.37
C PHE A 10 12.51 -20.09 -8.53
N GLY A 11 13.26 -19.94 -9.62
CA GLY A 11 13.12 -20.65 -10.90
C GLY A 11 11.91 -20.24 -11.75
N THR A 12 10.75 -19.94 -11.14
CA THR A 12 9.53 -19.60 -11.88
C THR A 12 8.73 -18.48 -11.24
N GLN A 13 8.05 -17.68 -12.07
CA GLN A 13 7.13 -16.62 -11.60
C GLN A 13 6.01 -17.17 -10.71
N ARG A 14 5.54 -18.40 -10.96
CA ARG A 14 4.52 -19.06 -10.13
C ARG A 14 5.04 -19.41 -8.74
N ALA A 15 6.30 -19.80 -8.61
CA ALA A 15 6.92 -20.06 -7.31
C ALA A 15 7.01 -18.76 -6.48
N VAL A 16 7.38 -17.64 -7.12
CA VAL A 16 7.38 -16.31 -6.50
C VAL A 16 5.98 -15.92 -6.02
N ALA A 17 4.97 -16.08 -6.87
CA ALA A 17 3.58 -15.78 -6.53
C ALA A 17 3.08 -16.60 -5.33
N LYS A 18 3.41 -17.91 -5.29
CA LYS A 18 3.09 -18.79 -4.15
C LYS A 18 3.83 -18.38 -2.87
N ALA A 19 5.10 -18.00 -2.99
CA ALA A 19 5.92 -17.56 -1.86
C ALA A 19 5.37 -16.28 -1.21
N LEU A 20 4.85 -15.36 -2.03
CA LEU A 20 4.25 -14.10 -1.57
C LEU A 20 2.75 -14.18 -1.27
N GLY A 21 2.07 -15.26 -1.68
CA GLY A 21 0.61 -15.38 -1.58
C GLY A 21 -0.16 -14.41 -2.48
N ILE A 22 0.43 -14.03 -3.63
CA ILE A 22 -0.19 -13.14 -4.63
C ILE A 22 -0.54 -13.90 -5.92
N SER A 23 -1.29 -13.26 -6.81
CA SER A 23 -1.59 -13.84 -8.13
C SER A 23 -0.37 -13.80 -9.06
N ASP A 24 -0.30 -14.74 -10.01
CA ASP A 24 0.72 -14.74 -11.06
C ASP A 24 0.63 -13.48 -11.94
N ALA A 25 -0.57 -12.93 -12.11
CA ALA A 25 -0.80 -11.65 -12.78
C ALA A 25 -0.12 -10.48 -12.07
N ALA A 26 -0.02 -10.48 -10.74
CA ALA A 26 0.69 -9.43 -10.01
C ALA A 26 2.20 -9.48 -10.30
N VAL A 27 2.78 -10.68 -10.35
CA VAL A 27 4.20 -10.88 -10.68
C VAL A 27 4.51 -10.48 -12.13
N SER A 28 3.58 -10.74 -13.05
CA SER A 28 3.75 -10.34 -14.45
C SER A 28 3.70 -8.82 -14.64
N GLN A 29 2.88 -8.12 -13.87
CA GLN A 29 2.75 -6.65 -13.89
C GLN A 29 3.96 -5.91 -13.30
N TRP A 30 4.83 -6.58 -12.56
CA TRP A 30 6.07 -5.97 -12.10
C TRP A 30 6.96 -5.53 -13.27
N LYS A 31 7.51 -4.31 -13.15
CA LYS A 31 8.52 -3.75 -14.05
C LYS A 31 9.89 -4.42 -13.80
N ASP A 32 10.96 -3.84 -14.34
CA ASP A 32 12.34 -4.30 -14.10
C ASP A 32 12.69 -4.30 -12.61
N ILE A 33 12.26 -3.25 -11.90
CA ILE A 33 12.39 -3.11 -10.45
C ILE A 33 11.07 -3.52 -9.80
N ILE A 34 11.14 -4.50 -8.90
CA ILE A 34 9.96 -4.96 -8.16
C ILE A 34 9.50 -3.90 -7.14
N PRO A 35 8.21 -3.80 -6.80
CA PRO A 35 7.73 -2.85 -5.81
C PRO A 35 8.38 -3.07 -4.44
N GLU A 36 8.63 -1.98 -3.70
CA GLU A 36 9.24 -1.99 -2.36
C GLU A 36 8.53 -2.98 -1.40
N LYS A 37 7.20 -2.92 -1.35
CA LYS A 37 6.40 -3.78 -0.45
C LYS A 37 6.60 -5.26 -0.73
N ASP A 38 6.70 -5.63 -2.00
CA ASP A 38 6.89 -7.02 -2.41
C ASP A 38 8.34 -7.45 -2.21
N ALA A 39 9.30 -6.55 -2.44
CA ALA A 39 10.71 -6.77 -2.19
C ALA A 39 10.99 -7.08 -0.71
N TYR A 40 10.40 -6.32 0.21
CA TYR A 40 10.52 -6.55 1.64
C TYR A 40 9.95 -7.91 2.06
N ARG A 41 8.78 -8.28 1.52
CA ARG A 41 8.18 -9.61 1.77
C ARG A 41 9.07 -10.74 1.25
N LEU A 42 9.70 -10.56 0.08
CA LEU A 42 10.62 -11.55 -0.48
C LEU A 42 11.84 -11.76 0.41
N GLU A 43 12.42 -10.70 0.99
CA GLU A 43 13.53 -10.82 1.92
C GLU A 43 13.16 -11.71 3.13
N ILE A 44 11.97 -11.49 3.71
CA ILE A 44 11.47 -12.31 4.83
C ILE A 44 11.27 -13.76 4.41
N VAL A 45 10.60 -14.01 3.28
CA VAL A 45 10.29 -15.37 2.82
C VAL A 45 11.55 -16.13 2.40
N THR A 46 12.57 -15.43 1.91
CA THR A 46 13.85 -16.02 1.55
C THR A 46 14.89 -16.02 2.67
N ALA A 47 14.48 -15.66 3.90
CA ALA A 47 15.34 -15.59 5.08
C ALA A 47 16.64 -14.78 4.84
N GLY A 48 16.55 -13.70 4.05
CA GLY A 48 17.69 -12.84 3.72
C GLY A 48 18.57 -13.31 2.56
N ALA A 49 18.20 -14.36 1.81
CA ALA A 49 18.95 -14.75 0.61
C ALA A 49 18.88 -13.68 -0.50
N LEU A 50 17.78 -12.93 -0.53
CA LEU A 50 17.57 -11.83 -1.45
C LEU A 50 17.60 -10.51 -0.67
N LYS A 51 18.63 -9.70 -0.93
CA LYS A 51 18.92 -8.48 -0.17
C LYS A 51 18.09 -7.30 -0.69
N TYR A 52 17.27 -6.75 0.19
CA TYR A 52 16.53 -5.52 -0.07
C TYR A 52 17.44 -4.30 0.16
N ASP A 53 17.45 -3.36 -0.78
CA ASP A 53 18.19 -2.10 -0.67
C ASP A 53 17.20 -0.93 -0.64
N ASP A 54 16.94 -0.42 0.56
CA ASP A 54 16.04 0.69 0.84
C ASP A 54 16.44 1.99 0.11
N ALA A 55 17.74 2.21 -0.09
CA ALA A 55 18.23 3.44 -0.72
C ALA A 55 17.79 3.53 -2.18
N ALA A 56 17.83 2.41 -2.91
CA ALA A 56 17.39 2.31 -4.29
C ALA A 56 15.89 2.61 -4.47
N TYR A 57 15.07 2.34 -3.44
CA TYR A 57 13.63 2.59 -3.47
C TYR A 57 13.26 4.01 -3.03
N ARG A 58 13.96 4.56 -2.03
CA ARG A 58 13.72 5.93 -1.55
C ARG A 58 13.93 6.99 -2.63
N GLU A 59 14.87 6.80 -3.55
CA GLU A 59 15.09 7.72 -4.68
C GLU A 59 13.92 7.70 -5.67
N ALA A 60 13.38 6.52 -5.97
CA ALA A 60 12.21 6.36 -6.85
C ALA A 60 10.94 6.99 -6.25
N THR A 61 10.76 6.87 -4.93
CA THR A 61 9.61 7.44 -4.21
C THR A 61 9.66 8.97 -4.18
N ARG A 62 10.85 9.58 -4.06
CA ARG A 62 11.03 11.04 -4.06
C ARG A 62 10.73 11.70 -5.41
N ALA A 63 10.92 10.98 -6.51
CA ALA A 63 10.68 11.51 -7.85
C ALA A 63 9.18 11.52 -8.25
N THR A 64 8.32 10.75 -7.56
CA THR A 64 6.95 10.43 -8.01
C THR A 64 5.87 11.01 -7.10
N THR A 65 6.13 12.12 -6.39
CA THR A 65 5.08 12.82 -5.63
C THR A 65 4.48 13.99 -6.40
N PRO A 66 3.34 13.81 -7.08
CA PRO A 66 2.29 14.81 -7.13
C PRO A 66 1.21 14.39 -6.13
N PHE A 67 0.99 15.18 -5.07
CA PHE A 67 -0.34 15.71 -4.72
C PHE A 67 -0.44 16.33 -3.31
N PHE A 68 0.52 16.14 -2.41
CA PHE A 68 0.53 16.94 -1.17
C PHE A 68 1.91 17.55 -0.90
N ASN A 69 2.29 18.51 -1.75
CA ASN A 69 3.16 19.59 -1.30
C ASN A 69 2.37 20.45 -0.31
N SER A 70 2.20 19.96 0.90
CA SER A 70 1.90 20.81 2.04
C SER A 70 3.13 20.78 2.92
N SER A 71 4.03 21.71 2.61
CA SER A 71 4.68 22.56 3.60
C SER A 71 4.58 22.00 5.03
N ILE A 72 5.49 21.12 5.42
CA ILE A 72 5.89 21.08 6.83
C ILE A 72 6.78 22.31 7.03
N SER A 73 6.12 23.47 7.03
CA SER A 73 6.65 24.69 7.62
C SER A 73 6.58 24.46 9.11
N THR A 74 7.76 24.38 9.72
CA THR A 74 8.00 24.58 11.14
C THR A 74 7.07 25.64 11.74
N ARG A 75 6.10 25.20 12.55
CA ARG A 75 5.44 26.02 13.58
C ARG A 75 5.47 25.20 14.87
N SER A 76 6.53 25.32 15.64
CA SER A 76 6.59 26.21 16.82
C SER A 76 5.35 26.05 17.69
N LEU A 77 5.55 25.37 18.82
CA LEU A 77 4.66 25.29 19.95
C LEU A 77 4.33 26.72 20.42
N THR A 78 3.09 27.15 20.26
CA THR A 78 2.57 28.28 21.03
C THR A 78 1.31 27.81 21.74
N VAL A 79 1.44 27.69 23.05
CA VAL A 79 0.36 27.45 24.00
C VAL A 79 -0.69 28.56 23.88
N GLY A 80 -1.96 28.16 23.82
CA GLY A 80 -3.08 29.02 24.19
C GLY A 80 -3.89 29.56 23.02
N ARG A 81 -5.14 29.11 22.93
CA ARG A 81 -6.32 29.98 23.11
C ARG A 81 -7.59 29.14 22.89
N LEU A 82 -8.31 28.95 24.00
CA LEU A 82 -9.72 28.57 24.03
C LEU A 82 -10.54 29.43 23.07
N ARG A 83 -11.46 28.81 22.31
CA ARG A 83 -12.79 29.38 22.11
C ARG A 83 -13.81 28.28 21.80
N LEU A 84 -14.66 28.03 22.79
CA LEU A 84 -16.00 27.48 22.65
C LEU A 84 -16.83 28.44 21.79
N GLU A 85 -17.41 27.97 20.68
CA GLU A 85 -18.68 28.47 20.15
C GLU A 85 -19.52 27.26 19.74
N ASN A 86 -20.20 26.75 20.75
CA ASN A 86 -21.50 26.12 20.70
C ASN A 86 -22.52 27.02 19.98
N GLU A 87 -23.06 26.58 18.85
CA GLU A 87 -24.40 27.02 18.43
C GLU A 87 -25.04 26.02 17.47
N THR A 88 -26.25 25.65 17.88
CA THR A 88 -27.19 24.71 17.30
C THR A 88 -27.87 25.27 16.05
N HIS A 89 -28.33 24.36 15.18
CA HIS A 89 -29.70 24.26 14.64
C HIS A 89 -29.72 23.87 13.16
N GLY A 90 -30.31 22.70 12.92
CA GLY A 90 -31.23 22.51 11.80
C GLY A 90 -30.75 21.60 10.68
N GLY A 91 -31.53 20.54 10.41
CA GLY A 91 -31.71 20.07 9.04
C GLY A 91 -31.39 18.61 8.77
N VAL A 92 -32.30 17.73 9.19
CA VAL A 92 -32.89 16.58 8.47
C VAL A 92 -32.09 15.98 7.30
N SER A 93 -31.94 14.64 7.36
CA SER A 93 -31.97 13.62 6.28
C SER A 93 -30.77 12.68 6.47
N LYS A 94 -30.87 11.37 6.64
CA LYS A 94 -31.79 10.42 6.03
C LYS A 94 -31.65 9.10 6.80
N THR A 95 -32.76 8.55 7.27
CA THR A 95 -32.91 7.14 7.61
C THR A 95 -32.67 6.33 6.34
N GLU A 96 -31.73 5.40 6.31
CA GLU A 96 -32.01 4.07 5.76
C GLU A 96 -30.96 3.05 6.22
N LEU A 97 -31.45 2.18 7.09
CA LEU A 97 -30.88 0.91 7.47
C LEU A 97 -31.09 -0.05 6.29
N ARG A 98 -30.03 -0.60 5.67
CA ARG A 98 -29.86 -2.06 5.50
C ARG A 98 -28.63 -2.47 4.67
N PRO A 99 -27.96 -3.57 5.05
CA PRO A 99 -26.95 -4.25 4.25
C PRO A 99 -27.61 -5.20 3.24
N ASP A 100 -27.34 -5.01 1.95
CA ASP A 100 -27.59 -6.02 0.92
C ASP A 100 -26.49 -7.09 0.97
N ILE A 101 -26.65 -8.05 1.88
CA ILE A 101 -25.95 -9.33 1.80
C ILE A 101 -26.67 -10.13 0.71
N CYS A 102 -26.03 -10.23 -0.45
CA CYS A 102 -26.47 -11.08 -1.55
C CYS A 102 -26.17 -12.56 -1.22
N PRO A 103 -27.16 -13.46 -1.09
CA PRO A 103 -26.89 -14.89 -0.93
C PRO A 103 -26.53 -15.49 -2.30
N LYS A 104 -25.30 -16.00 -2.41
CA LYS A 104 -24.80 -16.72 -3.58
C LYS A 104 -25.63 -18.01 -3.77
N SER A 105 -26.46 -18.04 -4.81
CA SER A 105 -27.24 -19.20 -5.20
C SER A 105 -26.36 -20.32 -5.76
N LYS A 106 -26.79 -21.54 -5.49
CA LYS A 106 -26.19 -22.82 -5.83
C LYS A 106 -26.29 -23.13 -7.33
N GLY A 107 -25.33 -23.91 -7.81
CA GLY A 107 -25.62 -25.16 -8.51
C GLY A 107 -25.96 -25.08 -10.00
N TYR A 108 -25.03 -25.57 -10.81
CA TYR A 108 -25.31 -26.49 -11.91
C TYR A 108 -24.35 -27.67 -11.81
#